data_AF-A0A378AE75-F1
#
_entry.id   AF-A0A378AE75-F1
#
_cell.length_a   1.000
_cell.length_b   1.000
_cell.length_c   1.000
_cell.angle_alpha   90.00
_cell.angle_beta   90.00
_cell.angle_gamma   90.00
#
_symmetry.space_group_name_H-M   'P 1'
#
loop_
_entity.id
_entity.type
_entity.pdbx_description
1 polymer ?
#
loop_
_entity_poly.entity_id
_entity_poly.type
_entity_poly.pdbx_seq_one_letter_code
_entity_poly.pdbx_strand_id
1 'polypeptide(L)'
;MAGFGDGQVNATISGLSLPGETFAPLQKQWKIGVRPAYPAQTVNSGAALQPGESWQPPAAQSQGFAPQTLQGQLLLSGKPPLNLARYIRELKAYPYGCLEQTASGLFPSLYTSAAQLKALGISGDSDEKRRAAIDVGISRLLQMQLENGGFALWDREGPEEYWADRLRHGLPRACQRAGL
;
A
#
# COMPACT_ATOMS: atom_id res chain seq x y z
N MET A 1 13.75 -18.83 0.24
CA MET A 1 12.64 -17.91 -0.02
C MET A 1 13.10 -16.52 0.40
N ALA A 2 13.41 -15.66 -0.56
CA ALA A 2 13.80 -14.28 -0.28
C ALA A 2 12.71 -13.37 -0.88
N GLY A 3 11.77 -12.92 -0.06
CA GLY A 3 10.67 -12.09 -0.53
C GLY A 3 9.63 -11.83 0.55
N PHE A 4 8.83 -10.78 0.33
CA PHE A 4 7.65 -10.47 1.12
C PHE A 4 6.45 -11.28 0.60
N GLY A 5 5.65 -11.87 1.49
CA GLY A 5 4.47 -12.65 1.09
C GLY A 5 3.92 -13.51 2.21
N ASP A 6 3.23 -14.60 1.84
CA ASP A 6 2.64 -15.55 2.78
C ASP A 6 3.34 -16.91 2.70
N GLY A 7 3.59 -17.50 3.86
CA GLY A 7 3.93 -18.91 4.04
C GLY A 7 2.71 -19.70 4.51
N GLN A 8 2.69 -21.00 4.25
CA GLN A 8 1.58 -21.86 4.63
C GLN A 8 2.07 -23.20 5.18
N VAL A 9 1.51 -23.59 6.31
CA VAL A 9 1.73 -24.89 6.96
C VAL A 9 0.43 -25.68 6.90
N ASN A 10 0.48 -26.88 6.35
CA ASN A 10 -0.67 -27.78 6.26
C ASN A 10 -0.39 -29.00 7.15
N ALA A 11 -1.37 -29.42 7.96
CA ALA A 11 -1.33 -30.69 8.67
C ALA A 11 -2.57 -31.52 8.35
N THR A 12 -2.37 -32.82 8.19
CA THR A 12 -3.43 -33.81 8.03
C THR A 12 -3.29 -34.83 9.15
N ILE A 13 -4.31 -34.92 9.99
CA ILE A 13 -4.36 -35.81 11.15
C ILE A 13 -5.31 -36.95 10.79
N SER A 14 -4.77 -38.15 10.60
CA SER A 14 -5.52 -39.38 10.35
C SER A 14 -5.47 -40.32 11.55
N GLY A 15 -6.41 -41.26 11.65
CA GLY A 15 -6.39 -42.30 12.70
C GLY A 15 -7.10 -41.91 14.01
N LEU A 16 -8.00 -40.91 13.97
CA LEU A 16 -8.89 -40.61 15.08
C LEU A 16 -9.91 -41.75 15.24
N SER A 17 -9.80 -42.49 16.35
CA SER A 17 -10.74 -43.56 16.72
C SER A 17 -11.49 -43.13 17.98
N LEU A 18 -12.80 -42.94 17.84
CA LEU A 18 -13.72 -42.80 18.97
C LEU A 18 -14.74 -43.95 18.91
N PRO A 19 -15.23 -44.45 20.05
CA PRO A 19 -16.16 -45.57 20.07
C PRO A 19 -17.44 -45.25 19.27
N GLY A 20 -17.70 -46.03 18.21
CA GLY A 20 -18.93 -45.92 17.40
C GLY A 20 -18.87 -44.93 16.24
N GLU A 21 -17.75 -44.23 16.01
CA GLU A 21 -17.64 -43.21 14.96
C GLU A 21 -16.39 -43.42 14.08
N THR A 22 -16.55 -43.23 12.77
CA THR A 22 -15.44 -43.25 11.81
C THR A 22 -15.17 -41.83 11.32
N PHE A 23 -13.97 -41.31 11.56
CA PHE A 23 -13.60 -39.95 11.17
C PHE A 23 -12.79 -39.93 9.89
N ALA A 24 -13.17 -39.01 8.99
CA ALA A 24 -12.28 -38.59 7.91
C ALA A 24 -11.03 -37.90 8.48
N PRO A 25 -9.88 -37.93 7.77
CA PRO A 25 -8.69 -37.21 8.20
C PRO A 25 -8.97 -35.73 8.44
N LEU A 26 -8.63 -35.24 9.63
CA LEU A 26 -8.78 -33.84 9.98
C LEU A 26 -7.68 -33.03 9.28
N GLN A 27 -8.08 -32.07 8.45
CA GLN A 27 -7.16 -31.17 7.78
C GLN A 27 -7.13 -29.81 8.49
N LYS A 28 -5.92 -29.32 8.78
CA LYS A 28 -5.69 -27.99 9.33
C LYS A 28 -4.66 -27.25 8.49
N GLN A 29 -4.88 -25.95 8.35
CA GLN A 29 -4.06 -25.07 7.53
C GLN A 29 -3.82 -23.78 8.29
N TRP A 30 -2.55 -23.37 8.38
CA TRP A 30 -2.12 -22.14 9.02
C TRP A 30 -1.34 -21.28 8.02
N LYS A 31 -1.72 -20.02 7.89
CA LYS A 31 -0.99 -19.02 7.09
C LYS A 31 -0.14 -18.16 8.00
N ILE A 32 1.08 -17.86 7.56
CA ILE A 32 2.06 -17.09 8.31
C ILE A 32 2.62 -16.01 7.39
N GLY A 33 2.59 -14.74 7.81
CA GLY A 33 3.20 -13.65 7.04
C GLY A 33 4.73 -13.77 7.03
N VAL A 34 5.33 -13.62 5.87
CA VAL A 34 6.77 -13.66 5.65
C VAL A 34 7.25 -12.25 5.28
N ARG A 35 8.18 -11.71 6.08
CA ARG A 35 8.82 -10.43 5.82
C ARG A 35 10.35 -10.59 5.82
N PRO A 36 11.08 -9.96 4.88
CA PRO A 36 12.53 -9.90 4.93
C PRO A 36 13.04 -9.21 6.22
N ALA A 37 14.22 -9.59 6.69
CA ALA A 37 14.86 -9.01 7.87
C ALA A 37 15.45 -7.60 7.63
N TYR A 38 15.40 -7.12 6.38
CA TYR A 38 15.93 -5.85 5.93
C TYR A 38 14.87 -5.09 5.11
N PRO A 39 14.90 -3.74 5.11
CA PRO A 39 13.98 -2.93 4.33
C PRO A 39 14.24 -3.07 2.83
N ALA A 40 13.22 -2.79 2.02
CA ALA A 40 13.39 -2.69 0.58
C ALA A 40 14.29 -1.49 0.23
N GLN A 41 15.19 -1.68 -0.74
CA GLN A 41 16.02 -0.62 -1.28
C GLN A 41 15.49 -0.20 -2.66
N THR A 42 15.59 1.09 -2.97
CA THR A 42 15.14 1.66 -4.25
C THR A 42 16.27 2.47 -4.86
N VAL A 43 16.64 2.16 -6.10
CA VAL A 43 17.57 2.95 -6.91
C VAL A 43 16.79 3.71 -7.99
N ASN A 44 17.15 4.97 -8.23
CA ASN A 44 16.47 5.81 -9.22
C ASN A 44 17.51 6.50 -10.12
N SER A 45 17.19 6.61 -11.40
CA SER A 45 17.96 7.40 -12.37
C SER A 45 17.03 8.07 -13.37
N GLY A 46 17.42 9.25 -13.83
CA GLY A 46 16.78 9.93 -14.94
C GLY A 46 17.82 10.60 -15.80
N ALA A 47 17.56 10.66 -17.11
CA ALA A 47 18.36 11.38 -18.07
C ALA A 47 17.41 12.05 -19.08
N ALA A 48 17.76 13.26 -19.52
CA ALA A 48 17.16 13.87 -20.69
C ALA A 48 18.04 13.53 -21.89
N LEU A 49 17.47 12.91 -22.92
CA LEU A 49 18.20 12.49 -24.11
C LEU A 49 17.91 13.42 -25.28
N GLN A 50 18.97 13.90 -25.91
CA GLN A 50 18.88 14.57 -27.20
C GLN A 50 18.64 13.55 -28.33
N PRO A 51 18.11 13.97 -29.48
CA PRO A 51 17.94 13.09 -30.64
C PRO A 51 19.27 12.41 -31.02
N GLY A 52 19.26 11.08 -31.06
CA GLY A 52 20.44 10.26 -31.38
C GLY A 52 21.28 9.83 -30.18
N GLU A 53 21.01 10.33 -28.97
CA GLU A 53 21.66 9.84 -27.76
C GLU A 53 21.05 8.51 -27.29
N SER A 54 21.90 7.66 -26.71
CA SER A 54 21.50 6.39 -26.09
C SER A 54 21.72 6.43 -24.58
N TRP A 55 20.77 5.90 -23.82
CA TRP A 55 20.92 5.72 -22.38
C TRP A 55 20.98 4.24 -22.03
N GLN A 56 21.86 3.88 -21.11
CA GLN A 56 21.94 2.54 -20.53
C GLN A 56 21.83 2.65 -19.00
N PRO A 57 21.07 1.75 -18.35
CA PRO A 57 21.01 1.71 -16.89
C PRO A 57 22.39 1.35 -16.32
N PRO A 58 22.93 2.14 -15.37
CA PRO A 58 24.18 1.79 -14.69
C PRO A 58 24.12 0.40 -14.06
N ALA A 59 25.18 -0.40 -14.22
CA ALA A 59 25.25 -1.77 -13.67
C ALA A 59 25.03 -1.83 -12.15
N ALA A 60 25.36 -0.76 -11.43
CA ALA A 60 25.11 -0.63 -9.99
C ALA A 60 23.62 -0.70 -9.60
N GLN A 61 22.68 -0.50 -10.55
CA GLN A 61 21.24 -0.49 -10.25
C GLN A 61 20.66 -1.88 -9.96
N SER A 62 21.30 -2.95 -10.43
CA SER A 62 20.86 -4.33 -10.16
C SER A 62 21.76 -5.05 -9.16
N GLN A 63 22.89 -4.44 -8.77
CA GLN A 63 23.82 -5.01 -7.80
C GLN A 63 23.23 -4.97 -6.38
N GLY A 64 23.45 -6.04 -5.61
CA GLY A 64 22.98 -6.14 -4.23
C GLY A 64 21.50 -6.51 -4.06
N PHE A 65 20.74 -6.67 -5.16
CA PHE A 65 19.35 -7.10 -5.11
C PHE A 65 19.20 -8.60 -5.34
N ALA A 66 18.33 -9.24 -4.56
CA ALA A 66 17.92 -10.62 -4.86
C ALA A 66 17.06 -10.63 -6.15
N PRO A 67 17.40 -11.45 -7.17
CA PRO A 67 16.67 -11.45 -8.44
C PRO A 67 15.17 -11.71 -8.30
N GLN A 68 14.76 -12.48 -7.29
CA GLN A 68 13.36 -12.82 -7.01
C GLN A 68 12.53 -11.61 -6.53
N THR A 69 13.17 -10.57 -5.98
CA THR A 69 12.51 -9.38 -5.44
C THR A 69 12.68 -8.14 -6.32
N LEU A 70 13.55 -8.21 -7.33
CA LEU A 70 13.87 -7.06 -8.18
C LEU A 70 12.71 -6.74 -9.11
N GLN A 71 12.19 -5.53 -9.02
CA GLN A 71 11.15 -4.99 -9.91
C GLN A 71 11.58 -3.62 -10.42
N GLY A 72 11.28 -3.33 -11.69
CA GLY A 72 11.65 -2.08 -12.35
C GLY A 72 10.47 -1.37 -13.00
N GLN A 73 10.55 -0.05 -13.12
CA GLN A 73 9.66 0.76 -13.93
C GLN A 73 10.47 1.76 -14.74
N LEU A 74 10.21 1.84 -16.05
CA LEU A 74 10.82 2.81 -16.95
C LEU A 74 9.73 3.76 -17.45
N LEU A 75 9.96 5.07 -17.29
CA LEU A 75 9.05 6.11 -17.73
C LEU A 75 9.73 6.93 -18.83
N LEU A 76 9.11 6.96 -20.01
CA LEU A 76 9.57 7.73 -21.16
C LEU A 76 8.57 8.85 -21.44
N SER A 77 9.07 10.07 -21.63
CA SER A 77 8.23 11.24 -21.89
C SER A 77 8.98 12.29 -22.70
N GLY A 78 8.28 12.95 -23.64
CA GLY A 78 8.80 14.09 -24.38
C GLY A 78 8.76 15.43 -23.62
N LYS A 79 8.29 15.41 -22.37
CA LYS A 79 8.27 16.55 -21.42
C LYS A 79 8.74 16.07 -20.04
N PRO A 80 9.25 16.95 -19.16
CA PRO A 80 9.66 16.56 -17.81
C PRO A 80 8.60 15.71 -17.10
N PRO A 81 8.85 14.42 -16.85
CA PRO A 81 7.83 13.52 -16.32
C PRO A 81 7.80 13.52 -14.79
N LEU A 82 6.61 13.32 -14.22
CA LEU A 82 6.42 13.01 -12.81
C LEU A 82 6.03 11.52 -12.68
N ASN A 83 6.80 10.74 -11.92
CA ASN A 83 6.54 9.32 -11.75
C ASN A 83 5.45 9.06 -10.70
N LEU A 84 4.19 9.29 -11.09
CA LEU A 84 3.01 9.07 -10.23
C LEU A 84 2.91 7.62 -9.73
N ALA A 85 3.30 6.64 -10.55
CA ALA A 85 3.22 5.23 -10.19
C ALA A 85 4.13 4.87 -9.01
N ARG A 86 5.27 5.55 -8.88
CA ARG A 86 6.15 5.41 -7.70
C ARG A 86 5.47 5.94 -6.44
N TYR A 87 4.97 7.18 -6.46
CA TYR A 87 4.38 7.80 -5.27
C TYR A 87 3.14 7.05 -4.78
N ILE A 88 2.30 6.56 -5.69
CA ILE A 88 1.13 5.76 -5.32
C ILE A 88 1.54 4.45 -4.62
N ARG A 89 2.61 3.79 -5.09
CA ARG A 89 3.12 2.56 -4.44
C ARG A 89 3.75 2.85 -3.09
N GLU A 90 4.49 3.94 -2.95
CA GLU A 90 5.08 4.36 -1.67
C GLU A 90 4.00 4.68 -0.63
N LEU A 91 2.94 5.41 -1.03
CA LEU A 91 1.81 5.73 -0.17
C LEU A 91 0.99 4.49 0.20
N LYS A 92 0.81 3.53 -0.72
CA LYS A 92 0.10 2.27 -0.45
C LYS A 92 0.89 1.33 0.48
N ALA A 93 2.21 1.34 0.40
CA ALA A 93 3.07 0.43 1.16
C ALA A 93 3.28 0.88 2.62
N TYR A 94 2.81 2.07 3.00
CA TYR A 94 3.10 2.65 4.29
C TYR A 94 2.33 1.93 5.41
N PRO A 95 3.02 1.31 6.40
CA PRO A 95 2.38 0.40 7.35
C PRO A 95 1.84 1.08 8.61
N TYR A 96 2.16 2.36 8.82
CA TYR A 96 1.79 3.10 10.01
C TYR A 96 0.51 3.92 9.78
N GLY A 97 -0.27 4.08 10.86
CA GLY A 97 -1.61 4.65 10.83
C GLY A 97 -1.75 5.97 11.60
N CYS A 98 -0.73 6.84 11.58
CA CYS A 98 -0.90 8.22 12.05
C CYS A 98 -1.98 8.94 11.23
N LEU A 99 -2.46 10.05 11.76
CA LEU A 99 -3.37 10.96 11.06
C LEU A 99 -2.86 11.38 9.68
N GLU A 100 -1.63 11.91 9.60
CA GLU A 100 -1.02 12.39 8.34
C GLU A 100 -0.92 11.26 7.31
N GLN A 101 -0.49 10.08 7.76
CA GLN A 101 -0.19 8.94 6.92
C GLN A 101 -1.47 8.30 6.41
N THR A 102 -2.49 8.20 7.27
CA THR A 102 -3.83 7.74 6.91
C THR A 102 -4.43 8.69 5.88
N ALA A 103 -4.36 10.01 6.10
CA ALA A 103 -4.83 10.98 5.13
C ALA A 103 -4.08 10.89 3.79
N SER A 104 -2.75 10.92 3.83
CA SER A 104 -1.89 10.88 2.64
C SER A 104 -2.03 9.59 1.83
N GLY A 105 -2.23 8.44 2.49
CA GLY A 105 -2.51 7.16 1.84
C GLY A 105 -3.89 7.09 1.18
N LEU A 106 -4.88 7.82 1.70
CA LEU A 106 -6.23 7.90 1.13
C LEU A 106 -6.32 8.82 -0.08
N PHE A 107 -5.51 9.88 -0.13
CA PHE A 107 -5.53 10.87 -1.22
C PHE A 107 -5.44 10.25 -2.63
N PRO A 108 -4.48 9.36 -2.94
CA PRO A 108 -4.43 8.70 -4.25
C PRO A 108 -5.71 7.93 -4.57
N SER A 109 -6.29 7.25 -3.58
CA SER A 109 -7.50 6.45 -3.74
C SER A 109 -8.72 7.33 -4.04
N LEU A 110 -8.76 8.59 -3.59
CA LEU A 110 -9.84 9.53 -3.89
C LEU A 110 -9.80 10.04 -5.34
N TYR A 111 -8.60 10.16 -5.93
CA TYR A 111 -8.40 10.78 -7.24
C TYR A 111 -8.06 9.80 -8.37
N THR A 112 -8.00 8.50 -8.07
CA THR A 112 -7.68 7.46 -9.07
C THR A 112 -8.82 6.46 -9.23
N SER A 113 -8.94 5.89 -10.43
CA SER A 113 -9.80 4.74 -10.74
C SER A 113 -8.97 3.48 -11.06
N ALA A 114 -9.60 2.31 -11.00
CA ALA A 114 -8.95 1.06 -11.39
C ALA A 114 -8.38 1.11 -12.82
N ALA A 115 -9.08 1.79 -13.74
CA ALA A 115 -8.62 1.99 -15.12
C ALA A 115 -7.34 2.84 -15.19
N GLN A 116 -7.26 3.93 -14.42
CA GLN A 116 -6.08 4.79 -14.38
C GLN A 116 -4.89 4.10 -13.72
N LEU A 117 -5.10 3.37 -12.63
CA LEU A 117 -4.05 2.58 -11.99
C LEU A 117 -3.51 1.51 -12.93
N LYS A 118 -4.39 0.84 -13.68
CA LYS A 118 -3.99 -0.14 -14.71
C LYS A 118 -3.19 0.51 -15.84
N ALA A 119 -3.58 1.70 -16.30
CA ALA A 119 -2.83 2.45 -17.31
C ALA A 119 -1.42 2.87 -16.82
N LEU A 120 -1.26 3.07 -15.51
CA LEU A 120 0.03 3.34 -14.87
C LEU A 120 0.83 2.06 -14.54
N GLY A 121 0.34 0.87 -14.92
CA GLY A 121 0.99 -0.42 -14.62
C GLY A 121 0.95 -0.80 -13.14
N ILE A 122 0.02 -0.23 -12.37
CA ILE A 122 -0.18 -0.54 -10.95
C ILE A 122 -1.31 -1.55 -10.82
N SER A 123 -1.00 -2.73 -10.29
CA SER A 123 -2.03 -3.69 -9.88
C SER A 123 -2.76 -3.16 -8.65
N GLY A 124 -4.02 -2.76 -8.86
CA GLY A 124 -4.89 -2.20 -7.83
C GLY A 124 -6.05 -3.13 -7.47
N ASP A 125 -6.75 -2.76 -6.41
CA ASP A 125 -8.04 -3.35 -6.04
C ASP A 125 -9.14 -2.86 -6.99
N SER A 126 -10.31 -3.53 -6.99
CA SER A 126 -11.48 -3.04 -7.75
C SER A 126 -11.95 -1.68 -7.21
N ASP A 127 -12.70 -0.93 -8.01
CA ASP A 127 -13.21 0.37 -7.57
C ASP A 127 -14.14 0.26 -6.36
N GLU A 128 -14.88 -0.84 -6.22
CA GLU A 128 -15.73 -1.12 -5.05
C GLU A 128 -14.89 -1.34 -3.80
N LYS A 129 -13.85 -2.17 -3.90
CA LYS A 129 -12.95 -2.45 -2.77
C LYS A 129 -12.14 -1.22 -2.38
N ARG A 130 -11.77 -0.38 -3.35
CA ARG A 130 -11.15 0.93 -3.10
C ARG A 130 -12.08 1.85 -2.33
N ARG A 131 -13.36 1.98 -2.72
CA ARG A 131 -14.36 2.79 -1.98
C ARG A 131 -14.52 2.29 -0.55
N ALA A 132 -14.67 0.99 -0.36
CA ALA A 132 -14.74 0.40 0.98
C ALA A 132 -13.49 0.71 1.84
N ALA A 133 -12.30 0.67 1.24
CA ALA A 133 -11.07 1.04 1.93
C ALA A 133 -11.04 2.54 2.32
N ILE A 134 -11.65 3.41 1.49
CA ILE A 134 -11.80 4.83 1.82
C ILE A 134 -12.72 5.02 3.02
N ASP A 135 -13.86 4.33 3.08
CA ASP A 135 -14.80 4.43 4.21
C ASP A 135 -14.16 4.00 5.54
N VAL A 136 -13.36 2.93 5.49
CA VAL A 136 -12.56 2.47 6.66
C VAL A 136 -11.52 3.52 7.05
N GLY A 137 -10.85 4.12 6.06
CA GLY A 137 -9.86 5.18 6.30
C GLY A 137 -10.47 6.45 6.89
N ILE A 138 -11.62 6.90 6.40
CA ILE A 138 -12.38 8.02 6.97
C ILE A 138 -12.77 7.70 8.41
N SER A 139 -13.29 6.50 8.66
CA SER A 139 -13.62 6.04 10.01
C SER A 139 -12.40 6.09 10.94
N ARG A 140 -11.21 5.70 10.45
CA ARG A 140 -9.95 5.79 11.20
C ARG A 140 -9.54 7.24 11.47
N LEU A 141 -9.71 8.15 10.53
CA LEU A 141 -9.45 9.59 10.74
C LEU A 141 -10.36 10.16 11.83
N LEU A 142 -11.64 9.81 11.82
CA LEU A 142 -12.62 10.25 12.83
C LEU A 142 -12.30 9.73 14.24
N GLN A 143 -11.66 8.56 14.37
CA GLN A 143 -11.17 8.06 15.67
C GLN A 143 -10.05 8.92 16.28
N MET A 144 -9.37 9.72 15.46
CA MET A 144 -8.32 10.65 15.88
C MET A 144 -8.85 12.07 16.09
N GLN A 145 -10.16 12.28 15.95
CA GLN A 145 -10.81 13.55 16.21
C GLN A 145 -11.00 13.76 17.72
N LEU A 146 -10.57 14.91 18.22
CA LEU A 146 -10.73 15.38 19.58
C LEU A 146 -12.15 15.90 19.83
N GLU A 147 -12.56 15.98 21.10
CA GLU A 147 -13.88 16.52 21.48
C GLU A 147 -14.08 17.98 21.07
N ASN A 148 -13.00 18.76 21.00
CA ASN A 148 -13.03 20.14 20.51
C ASN A 148 -13.10 20.24 18.96
N GLY A 149 -13.21 19.10 18.28
CA GLY A 149 -13.22 18.97 16.82
C GLY A 149 -11.84 18.99 16.17
N GLY A 150 -10.76 19.17 16.94
CA GLY A 150 -9.36 19.07 16.51
C GLY A 150 -8.98 17.65 16.13
N PHE A 151 -7.75 17.47 15.66
CA PHE A 151 -7.21 16.14 15.42
C PHE A 151 -5.90 15.96 16.16
N ALA A 152 -5.67 14.77 16.65
CA ALA A 152 -4.41 14.34 17.24
C ALA A 152 -3.74 13.27 16.36
N LEU A 153 -2.45 13.05 16.57
CA LEU A 153 -1.63 12.29 15.61
C LEU A 153 -1.93 10.78 15.57
N TRP A 154 -2.33 10.18 16.69
CA TRP A 154 -2.46 8.72 16.84
C TRP A 154 -3.79 8.26 17.41
N ASP A 155 -4.33 9.03 18.35
CA ASP A 155 -5.58 8.79 19.07
C ASP A 155 -6.14 10.13 19.58
N ARG A 156 -7.37 10.10 20.08
CA ARG A 156 -8.09 11.25 20.64
C ARG A 156 -7.59 11.75 22.01
N GLU A 157 -6.60 11.09 22.61
CA GLU A 157 -6.07 11.44 23.94
C GLU A 157 -4.75 12.19 23.84
N GLY A 158 -4.14 12.21 22.65
CA GLY A 158 -2.95 12.98 22.33
C GLY A 158 -3.17 14.49 22.19
N PRO A 159 -2.06 15.26 22.09
CA PRO A 159 -2.12 16.69 21.88
C PRO A 159 -2.71 17.04 20.51
N GLU A 160 -3.39 18.18 20.43
CA GLU A 160 -3.93 18.70 19.18
C GLU A 160 -2.80 19.09 18.21
N GLU A 161 -2.90 18.57 16.98
CA GLU A 161 -2.02 18.91 15.87
C GLU A 161 -2.61 20.07 15.06
N TYR A 162 -2.21 21.30 15.36
CA TYR A 162 -2.81 22.51 14.75
C TYR A 162 -2.72 22.56 13.22
N TRP A 163 -1.67 22.01 12.63
CA TRP A 163 -1.54 21.96 11.16
C TRP A 163 -2.55 20.99 10.52
N ALA A 164 -3.01 19.99 11.29
CA ALA A 164 -3.99 19.01 10.86
C ALA A 164 -5.42 19.58 10.83
N ASP A 165 -5.63 20.82 11.30
CA ASP A 165 -6.89 21.54 11.08
C ASP A 165 -7.23 21.71 9.59
N ARG A 166 -6.22 21.65 8.70
CA ARG A 166 -6.46 21.56 7.26
C ARG A 166 -7.24 20.31 6.86
N LEU A 167 -7.10 19.18 7.57
CA LEU A 167 -7.88 17.96 7.34
C LEU A 167 -9.35 18.17 7.73
N ARG A 168 -9.62 18.94 8.79
CA ARG A 168 -11.00 19.30 9.21
C ARG A 168 -11.79 19.94 8.07
N HIS A 169 -11.17 20.87 7.33
CA HIS A 169 -11.83 21.55 6.21
C HIS A 169 -11.69 20.82 4.86
N GLY A 170 -10.58 20.13 4.65
CA GLY A 170 -10.24 19.49 3.38
C GLY A 170 -10.92 18.15 3.15
N LEU A 171 -11.05 17.33 4.20
CA LEU A 171 -11.57 15.96 4.09
C LEU A 171 -13.03 15.92 3.60
N PRO A 172 -13.99 16.71 4.15
CA PRO A 172 -15.37 16.68 3.66
C PRO A 172 -15.49 17.09 2.19
N ARG A 173 -14.69 18.10 1.77
CA ARG A 173 -14.66 18.55 0.37
C ARG A 173 -14.06 17.51 -0.57
N ALA A 174 -13.04 16.78 -0.12
CA ALA A 174 -12.42 15.72 -0.89
C ALA A 174 -13.37 14.52 -1.06
N CYS A 175 -14.07 14.11 0.02
CA CYS A 175 -15.09 13.06 -0.04
C CYS A 175 -16.26 13.43 -0.96
N GLN A 176 -16.78 14.66 -0.83
CA GLN A 176 -17.87 15.15 -1.68
C GLN A 176 -17.49 15.14 -3.18
N ARG A 177 -16.25 15.52 -3.51
CA ARG A 177 -15.74 15.43 -4.89
C ARG A 177 -15.56 14.00 -5.39
N ALA A 178 -15.28 13.06 -4.49
CA ALA A 178 -15.16 11.64 -4.81
C ALA A 178 -16.52 10.93 -4.89
N GLY A 179 -17.62 11.62 -4.59
CA GLY A 179 -18.96 11.06 -4.60
C GLY A 179 -19.21 10.06 -3.45
N LEU A 180 -18.59 10.33 -2.29
CA LEU A 180 -18.77 9.63 -1.03
C LEU A 180 -19.60 10.48 -0.06
#